data_AF-A0A381NJP0-F1
#
_entry.id   AF-A0A381NJP0-F1
#
_cell.length_a   1.000
_cell.length_b   1.000
_cell.length_c   1.000
_cell.angle_alpha   90.00
_cell.angle_beta   90.00
_cell.angle_gamma   90.00
#
_symmetry.space_group_name_H-M   'P 1'
#
loop_
_entity.id
_entity.type
_entity.pdbx_description
1 polymer ?
#
loop_
_entity_poly.entity_id
_entity_poly.type
_entity_poly.pdbx_seq_one_letter_code
_entity_poly.pdbx_strand_id
1 'polypeptide(L)'
;MHVVQWVRCQTQAHLAQLIQPFLTLEERNIFRQGRNNKVFSSPKHASIGEYRAATGFECLVGYWYLCKQVNRFEELMLKSEVVEYLETVLSANNNTNRSAA
;
A
#
# COMPACT_ATOMS: atom_id res chain seq x y z
N MET A 1 -16.62 1.90 -9.04
CA MET A 1 -16.00 2.24 -7.74
C MET A 1 -14.80 1.32 -7.54
N HIS A 2 -13.58 1.87 -7.52
CA HIS A 2 -12.32 1.11 -7.54
C HIS A 2 -11.72 0.80 -6.15
N VAL A 3 -12.44 1.15 -5.09
CA VAL A 3 -11.97 1.08 -3.70
C VAL A 3 -11.41 -0.30 -3.34
N VAL A 4 -12.12 -1.37 -3.71
CA VAL A 4 -11.69 -2.75 -3.41
C VAL A 4 -10.32 -3.06 -4.00
N GLN A 5 -9.99 -2.52 -5.18
CA GLN A 5 -8.72 -2.78 -5.88
C GLN A 5 -7.56 -2.04 -5.21
N TRP A 6 -7.79 -0.82 -4.76
CA TRP A 6 -6.77 -0.01 -4.08
C TRP A 6 -6.45 -0.51 -2.67
N VAL A 7 -7.47 -0.97 -1.93
CA VAL A 7 -7.31 -1.43 -0.54
C VAL A 7 -6.88 -2.90 -0.42
N ARG A 8 -6.53 -3.57 -1.53
CA ARG A 8 -6.01 -4.95 -1.47
C ARG A 8 -4.63 -4.96 -0.84
N CYS A 9 -4.37 -6.03 -0.09
CA CYS A 9 -3.06 -6.30 0.52
C CYS A 9 -1.91 -6.23 -0.49
N GLN A 10 -2.06 -6.84 -1.68
CA GLN A 10 -1.01 -6.80 -2.72
C GLN A 10 -0.74 -5.38 -3.20
N THR A 11 -1.81 -4.62 -3.44
CA THR A 11 -1.73 -3.26 -3.94
C THR A 11 -1.04 -2.37 -2.93
N GLN A 12 -1.45 -2.44 -1.66
CA GLN A 12 -0.79 -1.69 -0.58
C GLN A 12 0.66 -2.13 -0.35
N ALA A 13 0.97 -3.42 -0.46
CA ALA A 13 2.34 -3.91 -0.35
C ALA A 13 3.23 -3.36 -1.47
N HIS A 14 2.72 -3.28 -2.70
CA HIS A 14 3.44 -2.73 -3.84
C HIS A 14 3.59 -1.21 -3.73
N LEU A 15 2.53 -0.49 -3.32
CA LEU A 15 2.61 0.94 -3.01
C LEU A 15 3.70 1.22 -1.98
N ALA A 16 3.81 0.39 -0.93
CA ALA A 16 4.87 0.51 0.07
C ALA A 16 6.27 0.44 -0.53
N GLN A 17 6.49 -0.44 -1.51
CA GLN A 17 7.77 -0.58 -2.21
C GLN A 17 8.08 0.65 -3.07
N LEU A 18 7.09 1.16 -3.81
CA LEU A 18 7.25 2.32 -4.68
C LEU A 18 7.61 3.59 -3.90
N ILE A 19 6.98 3.80 -2.74
CA ILE A 19 7.23 5.01 -1.95
C ILE A 19 8.47 4.92 -1.07
N GLN A 20 8.97 3.70 -0.76
CA GLN A 20 10.07 3.47 0.18
C GLN A 20 11.33 4.31 -0.08
N PRO A 21 11.78 4.52 -1.34
CA PRO A 21 12.94 5.36 -1.64
C PRO A 21 12.76 6.83 -1.24
N PHE A 22 11.52 7.33 -1.21
CA PHE A 22 11.19 8.72 -0.93
C PHE A 22 10.95 9.01 0.56
N LEU A 23 10.91 7.96 1.39
CA LEU A 23 10.66 8.08 2.82
C LEU A 23 11.86 8.69 3.55
N THR A 24 11.58 9.58 4.48
CA THR A 24 12.55 10.07 5.45
C THR A 24 12.99 8.95 6.40
N LEU A 25 14.04 9.20 7.20
CA LEU A 25 14.49 8.23 8.20
C LEU A 25 13.39 7.90 9.22
N GLU A 26 12.64 8.91 9.66
CA GLU A 26 11.53 8.75 10.60
C GLU A 26 10.40 7.91 9.99
N GLU A 27 9.96 8.24 8.78
CA GLU A 27 8.93 7.49 8.05
C GLU A 27 9.36 6.03 7.85
N ARG A 28 10.62 5.77 7.47
CA ARG A 28 11.16 4.41 7.36
C ARG A 28 11.10 3.64 8.68
N ASN A 29 11.32 4.30 9.81
CA ASN A 29 11.22 3.67 11.12
C ASN A 29 9.77 3.30 11.45
N ILE A 30 8.80 4.18 11.17
CA ILE A 30 7.37 3.89 11.33
C ILE A 30 6.95 2.70 10.47
N PHE A 31 7.33 2.69 9.18
CA PHE A 31 7.09 1.57 8.28
C PHE A 31 7.65 0.26 8.84
N ARG A 32 8.89 0.28 9.32
CA ARG A 32 9.56 -0.90 9.90
C ARG A 32 8.82 -1.42 11.13
N GLN A 33 8.32 -0.54 12.00
CA GLN A 33 7.54 -0.93 13.17
C GLN A 33 6.26 -1.67 12.75
N GLY A 34 5.49 -1.10 11.81
CA GLY A 34 4.30 -1.75 11.26
C GLY A 34 4.60 -3.10 10.62
N ARG A 35 5.62 -3.17 9.78
CA ARG A 35 6.04 -4.40 9.07
C ARG A 35 6.48 -5.52 10.01
N ASN A 36 7.10 -5.17 11.14
CA ASN A 36 7.63 -6.14 12.10
C ASN A 36 6.61 -6.53 13.19
N ASN A 37 5.39 -5.96 13.18
CA ASN A 37 4.35 -6.38 14.12
C ASN A 37 4.04 -7.87 13.96
N LYS A 38 3.77 -8.53 15.09
CA LYS A 38 3.51 -9.97 15.12
C LYS A 38 2.26 -10.28 14.30
N VAL A 39 2.40 -11.22 13.37
CA VAL A 39 1.29 -11.72 12.56
C VAL A 39 0.62 -12.84 13.36
N PHE A 40 -0.59 -12.62 13.85
CA PHE A 40 -1.32 -13.57 14.69
C PHE A 40 -2.07 -14.64 13.88
N SER A 41 -2.31 -14.41 12.59
CA SER A 41 -3.01 -15.33 11.69
C SER A 41 -2.42 -15.28 10.29
N SER A 42 -2.27 -16.44 9.64
CA SER A 42 -1.79 -16.51 8.26
C SER A 42 -2.80 -15.88 7.29
N PRO A 43 -2.39 -14.99 6.38
CA PRO A 43 -3.27 -14.44 5.36
C PRO A 43 -3.69 -15.53 4.36
N LYS A 44 -4.98 -15.59 3.99
CA LYS A 44 -5.51 -16.61 3.06
C LYS A 44 -5.18 -16.35 1.59
N HIS A 45 -4.97 -15.10 1.21
CA HIS A 45 -4.82 -14.67 -0.18
C HIS A 45 -3.63 -13.73 -0.40
N ALA A 46 -2.64 -13.73 0.49
CA ALA A 46 -1.42 -12.94 0.38
C ALA A 46 -0.25 -13.67 1.05
N SER A 47 0.97 -13.44 0.56
CA SER A 47 2.17 -13.90 1.26
C SER A 47 2.34 -13.16 2.60
N ILE A 48 3.05 -13.79 3.53
CA ILE A 48 3.40 -13.15 4.82
C ILE A 48 4.19 -11.85 4.59
N GLY A 49 5.04 -11.82 3.54
CA GLY A 49 5.81 -10.63 3.16
C GLY A 49 4.92 -9.48 2.71
N GLU A 50 3.97 -9.74 1.81
CA GLU A 50 3.00 -8.73 1.33
C GLU A 50 2.13 -8.22 2.47
N TYR A 51 1.62 -9.11 3.32
CA TYR A 51 0.81 -8.72 4.47
C TYR A 51 1.56 -7.78 5.41
N ARG A 52 2.81 -8.13 5.75
CA ARG A 52 3.67 -7.26 6.57
C ARG A 52 3.96 -5.92 5.89
N ALA A 53 4.22 -5.92 4.58
CA ALA A 53 4.46 -4.68 3.85
C ALA A 53 3.20 -3.78 3.81
N ALA A 54 2.03 -4.35 3.58
CA ALA A 54 0.75 -3.66 3.62
C ALA A 54 0.48 -3.06 5.01
N THR A 55 0.66 -3.84 6.09
CA THR A 55 0.55 -3.33 7.46
C THR A 55 1.54 -2.19 7.73
N GLY A 56 2.77 -2.28 7.22
CA GLY A 56 3.74 -1.18 7.29
C GLY A 56 3.25 0.09 6.60
N PHE A 57 2.62 -0.03 5.43
CA PHE A 57 2.03 1.08 4.70
C PHE A 57 0.84 1.70 5.44
N GLU A 58 -0.06 0.89 6.01
CA GLU A 58 -1.16 1.38 6.84
C GLU A 58 -0.66 2.17 8.05
N CYS A 59 0.43 1.73 8.68
CA CYS A 59 1.07 2.48 9.77
C CYS A 59 1.61 3.85 9.32
N LEU A 60 2.19 3.95 8.11
CA LEU A 60 2.63 5.22 7.55
C LEU A 60 1.45 6.17 7.32
N VAL A 61 0.37 5.68 6.72
CA VAL A 61 -0.86 6.46 6.50
C VAL A 61 -1.41 6.96 7.83
N GLY A 62 -1.48 6.10 8.84
CA GLY A 62 -1.88 6.48 10.20
C GLY A 62 -0.98 7.55 10.81
N TYR A 63 0.33 7.43 10.65
CA TYR A 63 1.30 8.42 11.13
C TYR A 63 1.09 9.79 10.48
N TRP A 64 1.03 9.87 9.15
CA TRP A 64 0.81 11.15 8.47
C TRP A 64 -0.53 11.79 8.88
N TYR A 65 -1.58 11.00 9.05
CA TYR A 65 -2.87 11.49 9.52
C TYR A 65 -2.81 12.07 10.94
N LEU A 66 -2.18 11.35 11.88
CA LEU A 66 -2.03 11.79 13.28
C LEU A 66 -1.15 13.04 13.38
N CYS A 67 -0.09 13.13 12.56
CA CYS A 67 0.80 14.28 12.49
C CYS A 67 0.24 15.45 11.66
N LYS A 68 -0.99 15.36 11.14
CA LYS A 68 -1.61 16.37 10.26
C LYS A 68 -0.81 16.65 8.97
N GLN A 69 -0.07 15.67 8.50
CA GLN A 69 0.76 15.72 7.29
C GLN A 69 0.04 15.10 6.08
N VAL A 70 -1.24 15.45 5.87
CA VAL A 70 -2.03 14.91 4.75
C VAL A 70 -1.39 15.25 3.40
N ASN A 71 -0.82 16.45 3.28
CA ASN A 71 -0.10 16.88 2.07
C ASN A 71 1.10 15.97 1.74
N ARG A 72 1.75 15.38 2.76
CA ARG A 72 2.87 14.45 2.56
C ARG A 72 2.40 13.12 1.99
N PHE A 73 1.24 12.63 2.44
CA PHE A 73 0.60 11.47 1.85
C PHE A 73 0.22 11.74 0.38
N GLU A 74 -0.43 12.88 0.11
CA GLU A 74 -0.80 13.27 -1.26
C GLU A 74 0.41 13.39 -2.18
N GLU A 75 1.50 14.02 -1.71
CA GLU A 75 2.75 14.14 -2.46
C GLU A 75 3.28 12.77 -2.91
N LEU A 76 3.26 11.77 -2.03
CA LEU A 76 3.73 10.42 -2.33
C LEU A 76 2.76 9.67 -3.24
N MET A 77 1.45 9.85 -3.08
CA MET A 77 0.44 9.22 -3.93
C MET A 77 0.39 9.80 -5.35
N LEU A 78 0.81 11.05 -5.52
CA LEU A 78 0.89 11.74 -6.82
C LEU A 78 2.22 11.50 -7.57
N LYS A 79 3.15 10.72 -7.03
CA LYS A 79 4.35 10.29 -7.76
C LYS A 79 3.95 9.51 -9.01
N SER A 80 4.63 9.76 -10.12
CA SER A 80 4.36 9.15 -11.42
C SER A 80 4.29 7.62 -11.36
N GLU A 81 5.23 7.00 -10.66
CA GLU A 81 5.35 5.56 -10.51
C GLU A 81 4.17 4.96 -9.74
N VAL A 82 3.62 5.72 -8.78
CA VAL A 82 2.45 5.33 -8.00
C VAL A 82 1.18 5.46 -8.84
N VAL A 83 1.01 6.58 -9.54
CA VAL A 83 -0.15 6.82 -10.41
C VAL A 83 -0.20 5.78 -11.53
N GLU A 84 0.92 5.55 -12.22
CA GLU A 84 1.03 4.56 -13.28
C GLU A 84 0.69 3.16 -12.76
N TYR A 85 1.23 2.77 -11.60
CA TYR A 85 0.90 1.49 -10.98
C TYR A 85 -0.60 1.37 -10.68
N LEU A 86 -1.21 2.39 -10.07
CA LEU A 86 -2.64 2.37 -9.77
C LEU A 86 -3.48 2.23 -11.04
N GLU A 87 -3.15 2.93 -12.13
CA GLU A 87 -3.80 2.80 -13.43
C GLU A 87 -3.69 1.38 -14.01
N THR A 88 -2.53 0.72 -13.85
CA THR A 88 -2.36 -0.68 -14.27
C THR A 88 -3.27 -1.63 -13.48
N VAL A 89 -3.42 -1.41 -12.18
CA VAL A 89 -4.28 -2.21 -11.29
C VAL A 89 -5.76 -2.07 -11.67
N LEU A 90 -6.17 -0.88 -12.11
CA LEU A 90 -7.53 -0.65 -12.64
C LEU A 90 -7.75 -1.44 -13.93
N SER A 91 -6.77 -1.40 -14.83
CA SER A 91 -6.85 -2.03 -16.15
C SER A 91 -6.85 -3.56 -16.09
N ALA A 92 -6.03 -4.15 -15.22
CA ALA A 92 -5.90 -5.61 -15.09
C ALA A 92 -7.20 -6.29 -14.62
N ASN A 93 -7.95 -5.65 -13.73
CA ASN A 93 -9.19 -6.22 -13.17
C ASN A 93 -10.38 -6.17 -14.13
N ASN A 94 -10.40 -5.24 -15.08
CA ASN A 94 -11.46 -5.18 -16.09
C ASN A 94 -11.45 -6.44 -17.00
N ASN A 95 -10.30 -7.09 -17.16
CA ASN A 95 -10.16 -8.34 -17.92
C ASN A 95 -10.57 -9.58 -17.11
N THR A 96 -10.36 -9.57 -15.79
CA THR A 96 -10.73 -10.72 -14.93
C THR A 96 -12.25 -10.85 -14.79
N ASN A 97 -12.98 -9.72 -14.78
CA ASN A 97 -14.45 -9.73 -14.73
C ASN A 97 -15.12 -10.14 -16.05
N ARG A 98 -14.40 -10.17 -17.19
CA ARG A 98 -14.93 -10.65 -18.48
C ARG A 98 -14.83 -12.17 -18.68
N SER A 99 -14.06 -12.87 -17.85
CA SER A 99 -13.87 -14.33 -17.92
C SER A 99 -14.81 -15.10 -16.98
N ALA A 100 -15.60 -14.39 -16.16
CA ALA A 100 -16.50 -14.97 -15.17
C ALA A 100 -18.00 -14.70 -15.46
N ALA A 101 -18.33 -14.32 -16.70
CA ALA A 101 -19.69 -14.09 -17.18
C ALA A 101 -20.02 -15.00 -18.36
#